data_AF-A0A5J4RSB3-F1
#
_entry.id   AF-A0A5J4RSB3-F1
#
_cell.length_a   1.000
_cell.length_b   1.000
_cell.length_c   1.000
_cell.angle_alpha   90.00
_cell.angle_beta   90.00
_cell.angle_gamma   90.00
#
_symmetry.space_group_name_H-M   'P 1'
#
loop_
_entity.id
_entity.type
_entity.pdbx_description
1 polymer ?
#
loop_
_entity_poly.entity_id
_entity_poly.type
_entity_poly.pdbx_seq_one_letter_code
_entity_poly.pdbx_strand_id
1 'polypeptide(L)'
;METSKKQSKMNIFLKLKHWQLFGLLIGIPVIFQFVVMGTVITNSDLMKLLLSFLINPTRLADIILIIPTKMIATYSIVMILFIGLIFCWFYSLGTNLYKKLPKTTVMHLTKFKIFFIISVVCKLFTSVYMYFIFSEISVEGELNLKMFTIIASLYLFSIFCTLYCFYFIAKVLKIIEHQKDVVFNDYALEFFGVWIFPIGVWFIQPMVNKVFDYSLSDDNNLTHADII
;
A
#
# COMPACT_ATOMS: atom_id res chain seq x y z
N MET A 1 31.23 17.47 1.20
CA MET A 1 31.50 16.02 1.04
C MET A 1 30.48 15.13 1.79
N GLU A 2 29.92 15.56 2.93
CA GLU A 2 28.86 14.82 3.66
C GLU A 2 27.47 14.80 2.98
N THR A 3 27.17 15.81 2.16
CA THR A 3 25.90 15.88 1.42
C THR A 3 25.81 14.83 0.30
N SER A 4 26.95 14.39 -0.26
CA SER A 4 27.04 13.36 -1.29
C SER A 4 26.80 11.94 -0.73
N LYS A 5 27.31 11.62 0.47
CA LYS A 5 27.08 10.31 1.12
C LYS A 5 25.64 10.11 1.59
N LYS A 6 24.91 11.19 1.91
CA LYS A 6 23.49 11.11 2.31
C LYS A 6 22.56 10.87 1.11
N GLN A 7 22.98 11.25 -0.10
CA GLN A 7 22.31 10.93 -1.36
C GLN A 7 22.43 9.43 -1.72
N SER A 8 23.54 8.78 -1.34
CA SER A 8 23.84 7.37 -1.66
C SER A 8 22.91 6.35 -0.99
N LYS A 9 22.18 6.71 0.08
CA LYS A 9 21.11 5.88 0.63
C LYS A 9 19.81 6.11 -0.16
N MET A 10 19.93 6.17 -1.48
CA MET A 10 18.86 6.41 -2.43
C MET A 10 17.93 5.19 -2.44
N ASN A 11 16.71 5.43 -1.96
CA ASN A 11 15.64 4.45 -1.71
C ASN A 11 15.58 3.36 -2.77
N ILE A 12 15.88 2.13 -2.36
CA ILE A 12 15.90 0.91 -3.20
C ILE A 12 14.69 0.85 -4.14
N PHE A 13 13.50 1.20 -3.64
CA PHE A 13 12.24 1.20 -4.40
C PHE A 13 12.28 2.02 -5.70
N LEU A 14 13.04 3.11 -5.77
CA LEU A 14 13.09 4.00 -6.92
C LEU A 14 14.05 3.50 -8.02
N LYS A 15 14.94 2.56 -7.70
CA LYS A 15 15.92 2.01 -8.66
C LYS A 15 15.49 0.66 -9.24
N LEU A 16 14.47 0.04 -8.65
CA LEU A 16 14.00 -1.27 -9.10
C LEU A 16 13.38 -1.17 -10.51
N LYS A 17 13.57 -2.21 -11.31
CA LYS A 17 12.80 -2.39 -12.54
C LYS A 17 11.34 -2.63 -12.20
N HIS A 18 10.43 -2.24 -13.09
CA HIS A 18 8.98 -2.44 -12.91
C HIS A 18 8.61 -3.88 -12.52
N TRP A 19 9.25 -4.89 -13.14
CA TRP A 19 9.00 -6.29 -12.80
C TRP A 19 9.53 -6.70 -11.41
N GLN A 20 10.68 -6.17 -10.98
CA GLN A 20 11.20 -6.42 -9.63
C GLN A 20 10.32 -5.79 -8.56
N LEU A 21 9.85 -4.56 -8.80
CA LEU A 21 8.94 -3.88 -7.90
C LEU A 21 7.56 -4.56 -7.88
N PHE A 22 7.07 -5.03 -9.04
CA PHE A 22 5.85 -5.84 -9.11
C PHE A 22 5.99 -7.14 -8.30
N GLY A 23 7.09 -7.88 -8.46
CA GLY A 23 7.36 -9.09 -7.68
C GLY A 23 7.41 -8.81 -6.17
N LEU A 24 8.04 -7.70 -5.78
CA LEU A 24 8.14 -7.27 -4.39
C LEU A 24 6.79 -6.85 -3.79
N LEU A 25 6.02 -6.03 -4.52
CA LEU A 25 4.77 -5.47 -4.02
C LEU A 25 3.58 -6.42 -4.17
N ILE A 26 3.59 -7.36 -5.10
CA ILE A 26 2.45 -8.27 -5.37
C ILE A 26 2.85 -9.72 -5.25
N GLY A 27 3.91 -10.14 -5.94
CA GLY A 27 4.33 -11.55 -5.99
C GLY A 27 4.57 -12.11 -4.58
N ILE A 28 5.41 -11.44 -3.79
CA ILE A 28 5.73 -11.88 -2.43
C ILE A 28 4.48 -11.90 -1.54
N PRO A 29 3.68 -10.82 -1.42
CA PRO A 29 2.46 -10.84 -0.61
C PRO A 29 1.44 -11.89 -1.03
N VAL A 30 1.24 -12.11 -2.33
CA VAL A 30 0.31 -13.13 -2.85
C VAL A 30 0.79 -14.54 -2.51
N ILE A 31 2.07 -14.85 -2.77
CA ILE A 31 2.65 -16.16 -2.43
C ILE A 31 2.58 -16.37 -0.92
N PHE A 32 2.97 -15.37 -0.14
CA PHE A 32 2.89 -15.41 1.32
C PHE A 32 1.45 -15.65 1.78
N GLN A 33 0.47 -14.97 1.20
CA GLN A 33 -0.94 -15.17 1.51
C GLN A 33 -1.38 -16.61 1.25
N PHE A 34 -1.03 -17.19 0.10
CA PHE A 34 -1.38 -18.58 -0.21
C PHE A 34 -0.71 -19.57 0.74
N VAL A 35 0.57 -19.36 1.05
CA VAL A 35 1.30 -20.22 2.00
C VAL A 35 0.65 -20.16 3.37
N VAL A 36 0.43 -18.96 3.92
CA VAL A 36 -0.15 -18.82 5.26
C VAL A 36 -1.59 -19.34 5.28
N MET A 37 -2.40 -19.05 4.26
CA MET A 37 -3.76 -19.59 4.15
C MET A 37 -3.78 -21.12 4.13
N GLY A 38 -2.83 -21.74 3.41
CA GLY A 38 -2.67 -23.20 3.38
C GLY A 38 -2.29 -23.80 4.74
N THR A 39 -1.60 -23.03 5.61
CA THR A 39 -1.26 -23.49 6.97
C THR A 39 -2.40 -23.33 7.99
N VAL A 40 -3.36 -22.44 7.73
CA VAL A 40 -4.46 -22.16 8.68
C VAL A 40 -5.41 -23.35 8.81
N ILE A 41 -5.65 -24.08 7.72
CA ILE A 41 -6.47 -25.30 7.74
C ILE A 41 -5.53 -26.49 7.99
N THR A 42 -5.45 -26.94 9.24
CA THR A 42 -4.66 -28.13 9.60
C THR A 42 -5.48 -29.42 9.43
N ASN A 43 -4.80 -30.54 9.17
CA ASN A 43 -5.44 -31.86 9.14
C ASN A 43 -6.16 -32.19 10.46
N SER A 44 -5.66 -31.67 11.59
CA SER A 44 -6.32 -31.82 12.89
C SER A 44 -7.63 -31.03 13.00
N ASP A 45 -7.73 -29.86 12.38
CA ASP A 45 -8.96 -29.07 12.37
C ASP A 45 -10.02 -29.74 11.48
N LEU A 46 -9.60 -30.31 10.34
CA LEU A 46 -10.47 -31.10 9.45
C LEU A 46 -10.99 -32.38 10.14
N MET A 47 -10.12 -33.10 10.85
CA MET A 47 -10.49 -34.30 11.60
C MET A 47 -11.47 -33.97 12.73
N LYS A 48 -11.25 -32.87 13.47
CA LYS A 48 -12.18 -32.39 14.50
C LYS A 48 -13.55 -32.06 13.93
N LEU A 49 -13.61 -31.49 12.73
CA LEU A 49 -14.86 -31.21 12.02
C LEU A 49 -15.59 -32.50 11.61
N LEU A 50 -14.87 -33.50 11.08
CA LEU A 50 -15.47 -34.80 10.76
C LEU A 50 -15.98 -35.51 12.01
N LEU A 51 -15.22 -35.48 13.11
CA LEU A 51 -15.59 -36.13 14.36
C LEU A 51 -16.78 -35.44 15.05
N SER A 52 -16.84 -34.11 15.03
CA SER A 52 -17.97 -33.36 15.60
C SER A 52 -19.24 -33.57 14.80
N PHE A 53 -19.15 -33.67 13.47
CA PHE A 53 -20.27 -34.01 12.60
C PHE A 53 -20.89 -35.37 12.93
N LEU A 54 -20.06 -36.36 13.26
CA LEU A 54 -20.52 -37.72 13.53
C LEU A 54 -21.08 -37.91 14.95
N ILE A 55 -20.64 -37.13 15.93
CA ILE A 55 -20.87 -37.44 17.35
C ILE A 55 -21.80 -36.43 18.05
N ASN A 56 -21.73 -35.13 17.74
CA ASN A 56 -22.50 -34.14 18.51
C ASN A 56 -22.81 -32.83 17.76
N PRO A 57 -24.09 -32.55 17.45
CA PRO A 57 -24.50 -31.35 16.70
C PRO A 57 -24.25 -30.04 17.46
N THR A 58 -24.13 -30.05 18.79
CA THR A 58 -23.80 -28.82 19.55
C THR A 58 -22.33 -28.43 19.40
N ARG A 59 -21.40 -29.40 19.32
CA ARG A 59 -19.97 -29.15 19.07
C ARG A 59 -19.65 -28.80 17.62
N LEU A 60 -20.57 -29.06 16.70
CA LEU A 60 -20.46 -28.63 15.31
C LEU A 60 -20.46 -27.10 15.18
N ALA A 61 -21.31 -26.41 15.95
CA ALA A 61 -21.42 -24.95 15.93
C ALA A 61 -20.10 -24.26 16.33
N ASP A 62 -19.46 -24.72 17.41
CA ASP A 62 -18.19 -24.17 17.89
C ASP A 62 -17.06 -24.30 16.84
N ILE A 63 -17.00 -25.44 16.13
CA ILE A 63 -15.94 -25.71 15.14
C ILE A 63 -16.19 -24.98 13.82
N ILE A 64 -17.45 -24.88 13.38
CA ILE A 64 -17.85 -24.06 12.22
C ILE A 64 -17.39 -22.61 12.38
N LEU A 65 -17.31 -22.14 13.63
CA LEU A 65 -16.96 -20.78 13.97
C LEU A 65 -15.44 -20.55 14.13
N ILE A 66 -14.70 -21.53 14.66
CA ILE A 66 -13.24 -21.43 14.87
C ILE A 66 -12.48 -21.28 13.55
N ILE A 67 -12.86 -22.01 12.50
CA ILE A 67 -12.14 -22.01 11.23
C ILE A 67 -12.18 -20.62 10.57
N PRO A 68 -13.34 -19.98 10.35
CA PRO A 68 -13.42 -18.61 9.83
C PRO A 68 -12.68 -17.57 10.68
N THR A 69 -12.72 -17.66 12.01
CA THR A 69 -12.00 -16.72 12.89
C THR A 69 -10.49 -16.77 12.67
N LYS A 70 -9.91 -17.97 12.55
CA LYS A 70 -8.49 -18.14 12.24
C LYS A 70 -8.13 -17.59 10.85
N MET A 71 -9.00 -17.79 9.87
CA MET A 71 -8.82 -17.29 8.50
C MET A 71 -8.78 -15.76 8.47
N ILE A 72 -9.68 -15.10 9.21
CA ILE A 72 -9.77 -13.64 9.29
C ILE A 72 -8.58 -13.05 10.04
N ALA A 73 -8.18 -13.64 11.17
CA ALA A 73 -6.99 -13.21 11.91
C ALA A 73 -5.75 -13.24 11.01
N THR A 74 -5.60 -14.32 10.26
CA THR A 74 -4.50 -14.51 9.32
C THR A 74 -4.52 -13.47 8.21
N TYR A 75 -5.70 -13.22 7.62
CA TYR A 75 -5.88 -12.20 6.61
C TYR A 75 -5.49 -10.80 7.11
N SER A 76 -5.88 -10.44 8.34
CA SER A 76 -5.50 -9.16 8.94
C SER A 76 -3.99 -8.99 9.06
N ILE A 77 -3.25 -10.03 9.47
CA ILE A 77 -1.80 -9.98 9.61
C ILE A 77 -1.13 -9.76 8.23
N VAL A 78 -1.55 -10.54 7.23
CA VAL A 78 -1.02 -10.42 5.86
C VAL A 78 -1.31 -9.03 5.30
N MET A 79 -2.50 -8.50 5.54
CA MET A 79 -2.89 -7.16 5.09
C MET A 79 -2.05 -6.05 5.72
N ILE A 80 -1.73 -6.13 7.01
CA ILE A 80 -0.86 -5.14 7.67
C ILE A 80 0.51 -5.08 6.97
N LEU A 81 1.09 -6.24 6.67
CA LEU A 81 2.38 -6.33 5.96
C LEU A 81 2.28 -5.74 4.55
N PHE A 82 1.22 -6.08 3.81
CA PHE A 82 0.98 -5.57 2.46
C PHE A 82 0.77 -4.05 2.42
N ILE A 83 -0.04 -3.52 3.34
CA ILE A 83 -0.26 -2.07 3.53
C ILE A 83 1.09 -1.40 3.80
N GLY A 84 1.90 -1.94 4.71
CA GLY A 84 3.23 -1.40 5.00
C GLY A 84 4.09 -1.25 3.74
N LEU A 85 4.18 -2.31 2.93
CA LEU A 85 4.98 -2.31 1.69
C LEU A 85 4.48 -1.28 0.66
N ILE A 86 3.18 -1.26 0.36
CA ILE A 86 2.61 -0.33 -0.62
C ILE A 86 2.77 1.11 -0.17
N PHE A 87 2.46 1.39 1.11
CA PHE A 87 2.56 2.76 1.63
C PHE A 87 4.02 3.21 1.74
N CYS A 88 4.98 2.32 2.05
CA CYS A 88 6.40 2.64 1.94
C CYS A 88 6.79 3.07 0.52
N TRP A 89 6.29 2.37 -0.50
CA TRP A 89 6.50 2.76 -1.90
C TRP A 89 5.89 4.12 -2.21
N PHE A 90 4.62 4.37 -1.85
CA PHE A 90 3.97 5.67 -2.06
C PHE A 90 4.65 6.82 -1.32
N TYR A 91 5.11 6.61 -0.08
CA TYR A 91 5.87 7.61 0.66
C TYR A 91 7.18 7.94 -0.06
N SER A 92 7.88 6.91 -0.56
CA SER A 92 9.09 7.07 -1.35
C SER A 92 8.81 7.86 -2.63
N LEU A 93 7.74 7.55 -3.36
CA LEU A 93 7.35 8.30 -4.55
C LEU A 93 7.07 9.77 -4.21
N GLY A 94 6.12 10.04 -3.31
CA GLY A 94 5.69 11.40 -3.01
C GLY A 94 6.83 12.28 -2.49
N THR A 95 7.66 11.78 -1.58
CA THR A 95 8.74 12.60 -0.99
C THR A 95 9.93 12.82 -1.93
N ASN A 96 10.31 11.84 -2.75
CA ASN A 96 11.48 11.97 -3.63
C ASN A 96 11.15 12.66 -4.94
N LEU A 97 9.96 12.45 -5.49
CA LEU A 97 9.49 13.23 -6.63
C LEU A 97 9.34 14.70 -6.22
N TYR A 98 8.79 15.00 -5.04
CA TYR A 98 8.66 16.38 -4.57
C TYR A 98 9.98 17.17 -4.57
N LYS A 99 11.11 16.53 -4.23
CA LYS A 99 12.43 17.17 -4.22
C LYS A 99 12.91 17.62 -5.61
N LYS A 100 12.31 17.08 -6.67
CA LYS A 100 12.64 17.36 -8.07
C LYS A 100 11.68 18.35 -8.73
N LEU A 101 10.72 18.89 -7.97
CA LEU A 101 9.81 19.89 -8.52
C LEU A 101 10.57 21.15 -8.95
N PRO A 102 10.20 21.75 -10.11
CA PRO A 102 10.74 23.03 -10.50
C PRO A 102 10.30 24.10 -9.49
N LYS A 103 11.16 25.10 -9.27
CA LYS A 103 10.92 26.20 -8.32
C LYS A 103 9.69 27.06 -8.65
N THR A 104 9.16 26.93 -9.87
CA THR A 104 8.01 27.68 -10.39
C THR A 104 6.67 27.14 -9.90
N THR A 105 6.60 25.89 -9.43
CA THR A 105 5.34 25.26 -9.02
C THR A 105 5.30 24.98 -7.52
N VAL A 106 4.33 25.58 -6.82
CA VAL A 106 4.13 25.38 -5.39
C VAL A 106 3.19 24.19 -5.14
N MET A 107 3.71 23.15 -4.48
CA MET A 107 2.93 22.02 -3.98
C MET A 107 3.21 21.85 -2.48
N HIS A 108 2.23 21.39 -1.70
CA HIS A 108 2.39 21.30 -0.25
C HIS A 108 2.70 19.88 0.21
N LEU A 109 3.99 19.57 0.41
CA LEU A 109 4.42 18.26 0.93
C LEU A 109 3.82 17.93 2.30
N THR A 110 3.58 18.93 3.14
CA THR A 110 3.00 18.73 4.48
C THR A 110 1.57 18.18 4.40
N LYS A 111 0.75 18.68 3.47
CA LYS A 111 -0.61 18.16 3.25
C LYS A 111 -0.56 16.71 2.82
N PHE A 112 0.31 16.37 1.85
CA PHE A 112 0.55 14.98 1.44
C PHE A 112 0.89 14.07 2.63
N LYS A 113 1.86 14.46 3.47
CA LYS A 113 2.26 13.66 4.64
C LYS A 113 1.11 13.45 5.63
N ILE A 114 0.31 14.48 5.90
CA ILE A 114 -0.85 14.38 6.81
C ILE A 114 -1.89 13.41 6.25
N PHE A 115 -2.34 13.60 5.00
CA PHE A 115 -3.31 12.72 4.36
C PHE A 115 -2.80 11.28 4.25
N PHE A 116 -1.51 11.12 3.96
CA PHE A 116 -0.84 9.82 3.89
C PHE A 116 -0.87 9.11 5.25
N ILE A 117 -0.46 9.78 6.34
CA ILE A 117 -0.45 9.19 7.68
C ILE A 117 -1.87 8.85 8.13
N ILE A 118 -2.83 9.76 7.93
CA ILE A 118 -4.23 9.50 8.24
C ILE A 118 -4.73 8.25 7.51
N SER A 119 -4.42 8.12 6.22
CA SER A 119 -4.81 6.95 5.43
C SER A 119 -4.18 5.65 5.96
N VAL A 120 -2.90 5.67 6.33
CA VAL A 120 -2.21 4.49 6.88
C VAL A 120 -2.85 4.08 8.21
N VAL A 121 -3.02 5.04 9.13
CA VAL A 121 -3.60 4.78 10.45
C VAL A 121 -5.02 4.23 10.32
N CYS A 122 -5.86 4.81 9.46
CA CYS A 122 -7.21 4.32 9.24
C CYS A 122 -7.22 2.88 8.70
N LYS A 123 -6.38 2.56 7.70
CA LYS A 123 -6.31 1.20 7.12
C LYS A 123 -5.79 0.17 8.12
N LEU A 124 -4.79 0.53 8.93
CA LEU A 124 -4.30 -0.33 10.01
C LEU A 124 -5.38 -0.55 11.07
N PHE A 125 -6.08 0.50 11.48
CA PHE A 125 -7.18 0.39 12.43
C PHE A 125 -8.29 -0.54 11.90
N THR A 126 -8.76 -0.36 10.66
CA THR A 126 -9.76 -1.24 10.04
C THR A 126 -9.29 -2.70 9.97
N SER A 127 -8.01 -2.95 9.70
CA SER A 127 -7.44 -4.30 9.60
C SER A 127 -7.48 -5.06 10.93
N VAL A 128 -7.16 -4.38 12.03
CA VAL A 128 -7.23 -4.94 13.39
C VAL A 128 -8.69 -5.10 13.80
N TYR A 129 -9.52 -4.12 13.47
CA TYR A 129 -10.91 -4.09 13.89
C TYR A 129 -11.75 -5.22 13.26
N MET A 130 -11.45 -5.64 12.03
CA MET A 130 -12.17 -6.75 11.40
C MET A 130 -12.06 -8.07 12.17
N TYR A 131 -10.93 -8.31 12.83
CA TYR A 131 -10.77 -9.46 13.72
C TYR A 131 -11.74 -9.40 14.90
N PHE A 132 -11.91 -8.22 15.51
CA PHE A 132 -12.81 -8.01 16.64
C PHE A 132 -14.29 -8.20 16.25
N ILE A 133 -14.73 -7.63 15.12
CA ILE A 133 -16.11 -7.83 14.64
C ILE A 133 -16.42 -9.31 14.51
N PHE A 134 -15.52 -10.05 13.86
CA PHE A 134 -15.77 -11.45 13.60
C PHE A 134 -15.82 -12.24 14.90
N SER A 135 -14.93 -11.94 15.85
CA SER A 135 -14.96 -12.54 17.18
C SER A 135 -16.24 -12.21 17.96
N GLU A 136 -16.81 -11.00 17.83
CA GLU A 136 -18.06 -10.61 18.52
C GLU A 136 -19.27 -11.33 17.93
N ILE A 137 -19.42 -11.32 16.58
CA ILE A 137 -20.45 -12.10 15.87
C ILE A 137 -20.37 -13.58 16.26
N SER A 138 -19.16 -14.08 16.43
CA SER A 138 -18.92 -15.47 16.78
C SER A 138 -19.52 -15.85 18.15
N VAL A 139 -19.49 -14.93 19.11
CA VAL A 139 -19.94 -15.18 20.49
C VAL A 139 -21.42 -14.84 20.68
N GLU A 140 -21.86 -13.68 20.20
CA GLU A 140 -23.20 -13.14 20.48
C GLU A 140 -24.21 -13.42 19.35
N GLY A 141 -23.74 -13.77 18.15
CA GLY A 141 -24.60 -14.05 16.99
C GLY A 141 -25.23 -12.82 16.34
N GLU A 142 -25.01 -11.62 16.88
CA GLU A 142 -25.56 -10.36 16.36
C GLU A 142 -24.47 -9.41 15.85
N LEU A 143 -24.84 -8.59 14.86
CA LEU A 143 -23.98 -7.54 14.33
C LEU A 143 -24.20 -6.24 15.10
N ASN A 144 -23.12 -5.71 15.68
CA ASN A 144 -23.14 -4.39 16.30
C ASN A 144 -23.19 -3.28 15.23
N LEU A 145 -24.40 -2.93 14.79
CA LEU A 145 -24.64 -1.97 13.70
C LEU A 145 -24.00 -0.59 13.95
N LYS A 146 -23.91 -0.16 15.22
CA LYS A 146 -23.27 1.12 15.59
C LYS A 146 -21.79 1.09 15.25
N MET A 147 -21.10 0.03 15.67
CA MET A 147 -19.69 -0.18 15.37
C MET A 147 -19.45 -0.28 13.86
N PHE A 148 -20.24 -1.11 13.17
CA PHE A 148 -20.19 -1.26 11.71
C PHE A 148 -20.25 0.08 10.98
N THR A 149 -21.20 0.94 11.36
CA THR A 149 -21.39 2.27 10.75
C THR A 149 -20.18 3.18 10.94
N ILE A 150 -19.55 3.16 12.13
CA ILE A 150 -18.34 3.96 12.42
C ILE A 150 -17.18 3.52 11.51
N ILE A 151 -16.98 2.21 11.35
CA ILE A 151 -15.88 1.68 10.53
C ILE A 151 -16.12 1.94 9.06
N ALA A 152 -17.35 1.75 8.59
CA ALA A 152 -17.71 2.06 7.21
C ALA A 152 -17.41 3.53 6.91
N SER A 153 -17.74 4.44 7.83
CA SER A 153 -17.42 5.87 7.72
C SER A 153 -15.91 6.13 7.70
N LEU A 154 -15.16 5.48 8.59
CA LEU A 154 -13.70 5.60 8.65
C LEU A 154 -13.02 5.06 7.38
N TYR A 155 -13.56 3.98 6.82
CA TYR A 155 -13.08 3.37 5.58
C TYR A 155 -13.28 4.31 4.39
N LEU A 156 -14.48 4.90 4.25
CA LEU A 156 -14.75 5.90 3.22
C LEU A 156 -13.85 7.14 3.35
N PHE A 157 -13.63 7.61 4.58
CA PHE A 157 -12.70 8.71 4.83
C PHE A 157 -11.25 8.36 4.45
N SER A 158 -10.81 7.12 4.71
CA SER A 158 -9.51 6.62 4.27
C SER A 158 -9.38 6.60 2.75
N ILE A 159 -10.45 6.22 2.02
CA ILE A 159 -10.46 6.28 0.55
C ILE A 159 -10.19 7.71 0.07
N PHE A 160 -10.90 8.69 0.63
CA PHE A 160 -10.69 10.10 0.28
C PHE A 160 -9.22 10.54 0.51
N CYS A 161 -8.64 10.19 1.66
CA CYS A 161 -7.24 10.50 1.95
C CYS A 161 -6.26 9.81 0.98
N THR A 162 -6.58 8.58 0.59
CA THR A 162 -5.79 7.81 -0.38
C THR A 162 -5.85 8.45 -1.76
N LEU A 163 -7.04 8.89 -2.22
CA LEU A 163 -7.21 9.58 -3.50
C LEU A 163 -6.39 10.87 -3.57
N TYR A 164 -6.29 11.63 -2.48
CA TYR A 164 -5.40 12.79 -2.43
C TYR A 164 -3.92 12.41 -2.61
N CYS A 165 -3.48 11.29 -2.04
CA CYS A 165 -2.12 10.79 -2.22
C CYS A 165 -1.85 10.42 -3.69
N PHE A 166 -2.82 9.81 -4.37
CA PHE A 166 -2.73 9.48 -5.80
C PHE A 166 -2.63 10.74 -6.66
N TYR A 167 -3.51 11.71 -6.40
CA TYR A 167 -3.47 13.04 -7.03
C TYR A 167 -2.11 13.68 -6.87
N PHE A 168 -1.57 13.69 -5.65
CA PHE A 168 -0.28 14.30 -5.37
C PHE A 168 0.83 13.63 -6.17
N ILE A 169 0.95 12.29 -6.10
CA ILE A 169 2.00 11.54 -6.79
C ILE A 169 1.91 11.74 -8.31
N ALA A 170 0.73 11.59 -8.89
CA ALA A 170 0.51 11.72 -10.33
C ALA A 170 0.83 13.14 -10.82
N LYS A 171 0.33 14.16 -10.12
CA LYS A 171 0.56 15.56 -10.48
C LYS A 171 2.04 15.93 -10.36
N VAL A 172 2.72 15.55 -9.26
CA VAL A 172 4.17 15.80 -9.12
C VAL A 172 4.93 15.16 -10.27
N LEU A 173 4.65 13.89 -10.58
CA LEU A 173 5.34 13.16 -11.64
C LEU A 173 5.21 13.88 -12.99
N LYS A 174 4.00 14.34 -13.33
CA LYS A 174 3.74 15.03 -14.59
C LYS A 174 4.38 16.42 -14.69
N ILE A 175 4.38 17.18 -13.59
CA ILE A 175 5.07 18.48 -13.52
C ILE A 175 6.56 18.31 -13.80
N ILE A 176 7.19 17.26 -13.24
CA ILE A 176 8.63 17.02 -13.45
C ILE A 176 8.91 16.62 -14.90
N GLU A 177 8.03 15.83 -15.52
CA GLU A 177 8.19 15.43 -16.91
C GLU A 177 8.09 16.63 -17.88
N HIS A 178 7.11 17.52 -17.67
CA HIS A 178 6.85 18.64 -18.58
C HIS A 178 7.52 19.96 -18.18
N GLN A 179 8.11 20.02 -16.98
CA GLN A 179 8.75 21.20 -16.40
C GLN A 179 7.84 22.46 -16.37
N LYS A 180 6.52 22.25 -16.35
CA LYS A 180 5.49 23.30 -16.29
C LYS A 180 4.31 22.83 -15.45
N ASP A 181 3.44 23.75 -15.06
CA ASP A 181 2.20 23.38 -14.38
C ASP A 181 1.26 22.64 -15.34
N VAL A 182 0.46 21.73 -14.79
CA VAL A 182 -0.34 20.75 -15.53
C VAL A 182 -1.79 20.74 -15.03
N VAL A 183 -2.72 20.60 -15.97
CA VAL A 183 -4.14 20.43 -15.66
C VAL A 183 -4.47 18.95 -15.44
N PHE A 184 -5.61 18.65 -14.81
CA PHE A 184 -5.99 17.26 -14.50
C PHE A 184 -5.97 16.31 -15.70
N ASN A 185 -6.38 16.79 -16.87
CA ASN A 185 -6.38 16.00 -18.09
C ASN A 185 -4.98 15.53 -18.51
N ASP A 186 -3.94 16.29 -18.15
CA ASP A 186 -2.55 15.97 -18.52
C ASP A 186 -1.98 14.81 -17.70
N TYR A 187 -2.45 14.61 -16.46
CA TYR A 187 -1.95 13.57 -15.54
C TYR A 187 -3.00 12.52 -15.14
N ALA A 188 -4.16 12.51 -15.81
CA ALA A 188 -5.25 11.58 -15.51
C ALA A 188 -4.79 10.12 -15.63
N LEU A 189 -4.00 9.80 -16.65
CA LEU A 189 -3.49 8.44 -16.85
C LEU A 189 -2.57 8.00 -15.72
N GLU A 190 -1.73 8.90 -15.21
CA GLU A 190 -0.85 8.65 -14.08
C GLU A 190 -1.64 8.51 -12.77
N PHE A 191 -2.72 9.30 -12.61
CA PHE A 191 -3.64 9.17 -11.47
C PHE A 191 -4.32 7.80 -11.43
N PHE A 192 -4.94 7.40 -12.54
CA PHE A 192 -5.56 6.08 -12.66
C PHE A 192 -4.51 4.96 -12.66
N GLY A 193 -3.30 5.23 -13.15
CA GLY A 193 -2.17 4.34 -13.02
C GLY A 193 -1.89 4.04 -11.55
N VAL A 194 -1.62 5.05 -10.73
CA VAL A 194 -1.37 4.86 -9.29
C VAL A 194 -2.56 4.18 -8.59
N TRP A 195 -3.80 4.48 -8.99
CA TRP A 195 -5.00 3.89 -8.40
C TRP A 195 -5.24 2.42 -8.80
N ILE A 196 -5.12 2.09 -10.09
CA ILE A 196 -5.38 0.76 -10.64
C ILE A 196 -4.14 -0.11 -10.42
N PHE A 197 -4.01 -0.59 -9.19
CA PHE A 197 -3.02 -1.59 -8.83
C PHE A 197 -3.48 -2.97 -9.33
N PRO A 198 -2.59 -3.80 -9.92
CA PRO A 198 -1.13 -3.65 -10.00
C PRO A 198 -0.61 -2.97 -11.27
N ILE A 199 -1.48 -2.72 -12.25
CA ILE A 199 -1.15 -2.19 -13.58
C ILE A 199 -0.38 -0.86 -13.47
N GLY A 200 -0.72 -0.04 -12.48
CA GLY A 200 -0.01 1.18 -12.13
C GLY A 200 1.50 1.07 -11.99
N VAL A 201 1.99 0.00 -11.36
CA VAL A 201 3.43 -0.20 -11.14
C VAL A 201 4.18 -0.27 -12.47
N TRP A 202 3.57 -0.88 -13.48
CA TRP A 202 4.17 -1.03 -14.80
C TRP A 202 4.26 0.29 -15.57
N PHE A 203 3.32 1.20 -15.38
CA PHE A 203 3.35 2.50 -16.05
C PHE A 203 4.16 3.53 -15.27
N ILE A 204 3.96 3.62 -13.95
CA ILE A 204 4.58 4.63 -13.10
C ILE A 204 6.07 4.37 -12.90
N GLN A 205 6.49 3.11 -12.71
CA GLN A 205 7.89 2.82 -12.38
C GLN A 205 8.86 3.20 -13.51
N PRO A 206 8.62 2.90 -14.80
CA PRO A 206 9.49 3.36 -15.88
C PRO A 206 9.57 4.89 -15.98
N MET A 207 8.48 5.61 -15.73
CA MET A 207 8.48 7.08 -15.71
C MET A 207 9.35 7.62 -14.58
N VAL A 208 9.19 7.05 -13.38
CA VAL A 208 10.03 7.39 -12.23
C VAL A 208 11.50 7.12 -12.54
N ASN A 209 11.86 5.96 -13.07
CA ASN A 209 13.25 5.63 -13.41
C ASN A 209 13.86 6.65 -14.37
N LYS A 210 13.14 7.08 -15.43
CA LYS A 210 13.61 8.12 -16.37
C LYS A 210 13.94 9.44 -15.67
N VAL A 211 13.07 9.87 -14.74
CA VAL A 211 13.24 11.13 -13.98
C VAL A 211 14.47 11.09 -13.05
N PHE A 212 14.80 9.91 -12.52
CA PHE A 212 15.98 9.75 -11.67
C PHE A 212 17.26 9.49 -12.48
N ASP A 213 17.18 8.79 -13.62
CA ASP A 213 18.33 8.57 -14.50
C ASP A 213 18.79 9.87 -15.15
N TYR A 214 17.87 10.70 -15.68
CA TYR A 214 18.19 12.00 -16.28
C TYR A 214 18.95 12.92 -15.32
N SER A 215 18.55 12.95 -14.05
CA SER A 215 19.25 13.78 -13.06
C SER A 215 20.65 13.29 -12.72
N LEU A 216 20.89 11.98 -12.78
CA LEU A 216 22.21 11.42 -12.52
C LEU A 216 23.17 11.77 -13.67
N SER A 217 22.68 11.85 -14.90
CA SER A 217 23.48 12.35 -16.03
C SER A 217 23.77 13.84 -15.93
N ASP A 218 22.82 14.68 -15.52
CA ASP A 218 23.04 16.14 -15.39
C ASP A 218 24.03 16.47 -14.26
N ASP A 219 23.90 15.83 -13.10
CA ASP A 219 24.85 16.02 -11.97
C ASP A 219 26.28 15.59 -12.34
N ASN A 220 26.43 14.49 -13.11
CA ASN A 220 27.74 14.03 -13.57
C ASN A 220 28.35 14.96 -14.63
N ASN A 221 27.53 15.52 -15.54
CA ASN A 221 28.02 16.45 -16.55
C ASN A 221 28.47 17.80 -15.95
N LEU A 222 27.74 18.31 -14.94
CA LEU A 222 28.12 19.54 -14.22
C LEU A 222 29.42 19.34 -13.42
N THR A 223 29.58 18.19 -12.75
CA THR A 223 30.80 17.90 -11.99
C THR A 223 32.03 17.71 -12.87
N HIS A 224 31.89 17.30 -14.14
CA HIS A 224 33.01 17.25 -15.08
C HIS A 224 33.34 18.61 -15.72
N ALA A 225 32.35 19.49 -15.90
CA ALA A 225 32.56 20.84 -16.43
C ALA A 225 33.25 21.78 -15.42
N ASP A 226 33.02 21.59 -14.11
CA ASP A 226 33.61 22.41 -13.05
C ASP A 226 35.07 22.02 -12.69
N ILE A 227 35.64 21.00 -13.34
CA ILE A 227 37.01 20.49 -13.09
C ILE A 227 38.00 20.93 -14.19
N ILE A 228 37.55 21.63 -15.22
CA ILE A 228 38.39 22.20 -16.31
C ILE A 228 38.52 23.71 -16.10
#